data_AF-L1Q9H9-F1
#
_entry.id   AF-L1Q9H9-F1
#
_cell.length_a   1.000
_cell.length_b   1.000
_cell.length_c   1.000
_cell.angle_alpha   90.00
_cell.angle_beta   90.00
_cell.angle_gamma   90.00
#
_symmetry.space_group_name_H-M   'P 1'
#
loop_
_entity.id
_entity.type
_entity.pdbx_description
1 polymer ?
#
loop_
_entity_poly.entity_id
_entity_poly.type
_entity_poly.pdbx_seq_one_letter_code
_entity_poly.pdbx_strand_id
1 'polypeptide(L)'
;MEKYDYVFRWLKKASKPERHIEEMETFAKKHPITFMKFHKSSAAIVKNEETDANYIKAKEELTKLFDENENDFKPIFDAIKNKFKY
;
A
#
# COMPACT_ATOMS: atom_id res chain seq x y z
N MET A 1 8.06 4.90 -14.75
CA MET A 1 7.23 4.03 -13.90
C MET A 1 7.42 4.53 -12.49
N GLU A 2 6.37 4.97 -11.80
CA GLU A 2 6.53 5.58 -10.48
C GLU A 2 7.04 4.55 -9.47
N LYS A 3 7.85 4.99 -8.50
CA LYS A 3 8.59 4.15 -7.53
C LYS A 3 7.72 3.07 -6.86
N TYR A 4 6.43 3.34 -6.62
CA TYR A 4 5.50 2.46 -5.93
C TYR A 4 4.30 1.99 -6.79
N ASP A 5 4.34 2.16 -8.12
CA ASP A 5 3.21 1.79 -9.00
C ASP A 5 2.75 0.34 -8.82
N TYR A 6 3.69 -0.59 -8.61
CA TYR A 6 3.38 -2.00 -8.36
C TYR A 6 2.59 -2.22 -7.06
N VAL A 7 2.80 -1.38 -6.04
CA VAL A 7 2.04 -1.42 -4.78
C VAL A 7 0.61 -0.96 -5.01
N PHE A 8 0.40 0.11 -5.79
CA PHE A 8 -0.94 0.60 -6.10
C PHE A 8 -1.72 -0.41 -6.97
N ARG A 9 -1.05 -1.03 -7.94
CA ARG A 9 -1.64 -2.13 -8.73
C ARG A 9 -2.01 -3.33 -7.86
N TRP A 10 -1.12 -3.72 -6.95
CA TRP A 10 -1.41 -4.76 -5.97
C TRP A 10 -2.62 -4.40 -5.11
N LEU A 11 -2.67 -3.20 -4.53
CA LEU A 11 -3.81 -2.74 -3.75
C LEU A 11 -5.14 -2.80 -4.53
N LYS A 12 -5.11 -2.45 -5.82
CA LYS A 12 -6.30 -2.42 -6.68
C LYS A 12 -6.76 -3.82 -7.10
N LYS A 13 -5.82 -4.73 -7.39
CA LYS A 13 -6.11 -6.05 -7.98
C LYS A 13 -6.18 -7.18 -6.97
N ALA A 14 -5.46 -7.08 -5.84
CA ALA A 14 -5.42 -8.12 -4.83
C ALA A 14 -6.77 -8.22 -4.10
N SER A 15 -7.22 -9.46 -3.90
CA SER A 15 -8.36 -9.77 -3.05
C SER A 15 -8.08 -9.35 -1.59
N LYS A 16 -9.12 -9.38 -0.74
CA LYS A 16 -8.93 -9.08 0.70
C LYS A 16 -7.90 -10.04 1.32
N PRO A 17 -7.99 -11.38 1.18
CA PRO A 17 -6.98 -12.29 1.73
C PRO A 17 -5.56 -12.04 1.23
N GLU A 18 -5.40 -11.73 -0.06
CA GLU A 18 -4.08 -11.44 -0.65
C GLU A 18 -3.43 -10.15 -0.11
N ARG A 19 -4.21 -9.25 0.50
CA ARG A 19 -3.70 -8.05 1.18
C ARG A 19 -3.27 -8.30 2.63
N HIS A 20 -3.70 -9.42 3.23
CA HIS A 20 -3.29 -9.85 4.57
C HIS A 20 -2.03 -10.73 4.52
N ILE A 21 -0.94 -10.21 3.94
CA ILE A 21 0.36 -10.88 3.98
C ILE A 21 1.00 -10.76 5.37
N GLU A 22 1.82 -11.74 5.75
CA GLU A 22 2.51 -11.78 7.05
C GLU A 22 3.31 -10.52 7.36
N GLU A 23 3.96 -9.93 6.34
CA GLU A 23 4.73 -8.71 6.46
C GLU A 23 3.84 -7.50 6.83
N MET A 24 2.62 -7.46 6.29
CA MET A 24 1.63 -6.42 6.60
C MET A 24 1.07 -6.59 8.02
N GLU A 25 0.77 -7.81 8.44
CA GLU A 25 0.31 -8.13 9.81
C GLU A 25 1.38 -7.77 10.85
N THR A 26 2.65 -8.08 10.56
CA THR A 26 3.79 -7.73 11.42
C THR A 26 3.98 -6.22 11.48
N PHE A 27 3.90 -5.54 10.34
CA PHE A 27 3.99 -4.08 10.28
C PHE A 27 2.87 -3.42 11.07
N ALA A 28 1.63 -3.90 10.97
CA ALA A 28 0.48 -3.37 11.72
C ALA A 28 0.69 -3.43 13.24
N LYS A 29 1.29 -4.52 13.74
CA LYS A 29 1.61 -4.68 15.16
C LYS A 29 2.73 -3.76 15.62
N LYS A 30 3.77 -3.58 14.80
CA LYS A 30 4.95 -2.79 15.15
C LYS A 30 4.76 -1.28 14.97
N HIS A 31 4.00 -0.87 13.96
CA HIS A 31 3.80 0.53 13.57
C HIS A 31 2.30 0.88 13.45
N PRO A 32 1.50 0.76 14.54
CA PRO A 32 0.04 0.86 14.47
C PRO A 32 -0.47 2.21 13.93
N ILE A 33 0.20 3.33 14.28
CA ILE A 33 -0.19 4.67 13.81
C ILE A 33 0.04 4.81 12.30
N THR A 34 1.22 4.39 11.83
CA THR A 34 1.58 4.42 10.40
C THR A 34 0.70 3.47 9.60
N PHE A 35 0.43 2.28 10.14
CA PHE A 35 -0.52 1.33 9.55
C PHE A 35 -1.92 1.92 9.42
N MET A 36 -2.43 2.63 10.44
CA MET A 36 -3.76 3.22 10.36
C MET A 36 -3.86 4.31 9.28
N LYS A 37 -2.81 5.11 9.09
CA LYS A 37 -2.71 6.07 7.97
C LYS A 37 -2.72 5.35 6.63
N PHE A 38 -1.88 4.33 6.47
CA PHE A 38 -1.85 3.48 5.29
C PHE A 38 -3.22 2.84 5.01
N HIS A 39 -3.87 2.27 6.03
CA HIS A 39 -5.14 1.57 5.91
C HIS A 39 -6.25 2.50 5.41
N LYS A 40 -6.28 3.74 5.92
CA LYS A 40 -7.25 4.75 5.49
C LYS A 40 -7.06 5.14 4.02
N SER A 41 -5.84 5.50 3.61
CA SER A 41 -5.59 5.95 2.24
C SER A 41 -5.65 4.78 1.24
N SER A 42 -5.21 3.58 1.62
CA SER A 42 -5.33 2.38 0.76
C SER A 42 -6.77 1.96 0.50
N ALA A 43 -7.72 2.24 1.41
CA ALA A 43 -9.13 2.00 1.16
C ALA A 43 -9.67 2.84 -0.01
N ALA A 44 -9.16 4.06 -0.21
CA ALA A 44 -9.53 4.91 -1.35
C ALA A 44 -8.93 4.40 -2.66
N ILE A 45 -7.69 3.88 -2.64
CA ILE A 45 -7.09 3.20 -3.81
C ILE A 45 -7.95 2.02 -4.27
N VAL A 46 -8.40 1.20 -3.32
CA VAL A 46 -9.19 0.00 -3.61
C VAL A 46 -10.55 0.36 -4.22
N LYS A 47 -11.24 1.35 -3.63
CA LYS A 47 -12.65 1.65 -3.92
C LYS A 47 -12.88 2.53 -5.16
N ASN A 48 -11.95 3.44 -5.46
CA ASN A 48 -12.16 4.48 -6.47
C ASN A 48 -11.40 4.21 -7.76
N GLU A 49 -11.89 4.73 -8.88
CA GLU A 49 -11.22 4.63 -10.18
C GLU A 49 -9.94 5.49 -10.22
N GLU A 50 -8.99 5.13 -11.09
CA GLU A 50 -7.68 5.80 -11.12
C GLU A 50 -7.75 7.29 -11.48
N THR A 51 -8.81 7.69 -12.21
CA THR A 51 -9.08 9.09 -12.57
C THR A 51 -9.83 9.88 -11.48
N ASP A 52 -10.27 9.21 -10.41
CA ASP A 52 -11.01 9.87 -9.33
C ASP A 52 -10.09 10.73 -8.47
N ALA A 53 -10.54 11.93 -8.10
CA ALA A 53 -9.76 12.86 -7.29
C ALA A 53 -9.35 12.26 -5.93
N ASN A 54 -10.17 11.39 -5.33
CA ASN A 54 -9.84 10.70 -4.09
C ASN A 54 -8.78 9.62 -4.30
N TYR A 55 -8.77 8.95 -5.46
CA TYR A 55 -7.70 8.01 -5.81
C TYR A 55 -6.37 8.74 -5.97
N ILE A 56 -6.35 9.82 -6.75
CA ILE A 56 -5.15 10.62 -7.02
C ILE A 56 -4.57 11.14 -5.70
N LYS A 57 -5.40 11.76 -4.85
CA LYS A 57 -4.98 12.24 -3.54
C LYS A 57 -4.45 11.11 -2.64
N ALA A 58 -5.13 9.97 -2.61
CA ALA A 58 -4.67 8.84 -1.81
C ALA A 58 -3.33 8.27 -2.32
N LYS A 59 -3.10 8.29 -3.63
CA LYS A 59 -1.82 7.87 -4.25
C LYS A 59 -0.68 8.79 -3.81
N GLU A 60 -0.90 10.10 -3.81
CA GLU A 60 0.06 11.10 -3.33
C GLU A 60 0.35 10.94 -1.83
N GLU A 61 -0.69 10.82 -1.00
CA GLU A 61 -0.56 10.63 0.45
C GLU A 61 0.22 9.36 0.80
N LEU A 62 -0.08 8.24 0.11
CA LEU A 62 0.60 6.98 0.31
C LEU A 62 2.06 7.05 -0.17
N THR A 63 2.33 7.69 -1.30
CA THR A 63 3.70 7.87 -1.80
C THR A 63 4.55 8.62 -0.78
N LYS A 64 4.03 9.72 -0.23
CA LYS A 64 4.71 10.45 0.84
C LYS A 64 4.90 9.61 2.10
N LEU A 65 3.87 8.86 2.52
CA LEU A 65 3.95 7.97 3.68
C LEU A 65 5.04 6.89 3.50
N PHE A 66 5.14 6.34 2.29
CA PHE A 66 6.15 5.35 1.94
C PHE A 66 7.56 5.94 1.95
N ASP A 67 7.76 7.13 1.39
CA ASP A 67 9.08 7.77 1.39
C ASP A 67 9.53 8.15 2.82
N GLU A 68 8.63 8.63 3.67
CA GLU A 68 8.93 8.96 5.07
C GLU A 68 9.26 7.73 5.93
N ASN A 69 8.77 6.55 5.56
CA ASN A 69 8.87 5.31 6.35
C ASN A 69 9.43 4.14 5.51
N GLU A 70 10.30 4.43 4.54
CA GLU A 70 10.71 3.47 3.51
C GLU A 70 11.29 2.18 4.10
N ASN A 71 12.13 2.32 5.12
CA ASN A 71 12.77 1.18 5.79
C ASN A 71 11.76 0.26 6.47
N ASP A 72 10.69 0.81 7.04
CA ASP A 72 9.67 0.01 7.73
C ASP A 72 8.75 -0.69 6.73
N PHE A 73 8.47 -0.05 5.59
CA PHE A 73 7.67 -0.66 4.51
C PHE A 73 8.47 -1.60 3.60
N LYS A 74 9.80 -1.55 3.63
CA LYS A 74 10.66 -2.36 2.77
C LYS A 74 10.31 -3.86 2.75
N PRO A 75 10.05 -4.54 3.90
CA PRO A 75 9.65 -5.94 3.88
C PRO A 75 8.34 -6.19 3.13
N ILE A 76 7.37 -5.27 3.25
CA ILE A 76 6.10 -5.34 2.51
C ILE A 76 6.36 -5.17 1.01
N PHE A 77 7.16 -4.19 0.62
CA PHE A 77 7.50 -3.94 -0.78
C PHE A 77 8.18 -5.13 -1.44
N ASP A 78 9.15 -5.72 -0.75
CA ASP A 78 9.87 -6.89 -1.24
C ASP A 78 8.93 -8.12 -1.31
N ALA A 79 8.03 -8.28 -0.34
CA ALA A 79 7.00 -9.32 -0.38
C ALA A 79 6.02 -9.13 -1.55
N ILE A 80 5.59 -7.90 -1.85
CA ILE A 80 4.69 -7.63 -2.97
C ILE A 80 5.34 -8.03 -4.28
N LYS A 81 6.59 -7.60 -4.52
CA LYS A 81 7.34 -7.92 -5.75
C LYS A 81 7.55 -9.42 -5.95
N ASN A 82 7.81 -10.15 -4.86
CA ASN A 82 8.13 -11.57 -4.92
C ASN A 82 6.87 -12.44 -5.04
N LYS A 83 5.81 -12.11 -4.29
CA LYS A 83 4.58 -12.93 -4.21
C LYS A 83 3.60 -12.60 -5.33
N PHE A 84 3.60 -11.36 -5.83
CA PHE A 84 2.62 -10.90 -6.80
C PHE A 84 3.30 -10.30 -8.04
N LYS A 85 3.05 -10.89 -9.20
CA LYS A 85 3.60 -10.44 -10.50
C LYS A 85 2.71 -9.37 -11.14
N TYR A 86 2.48 -8.25 -10.47
CA TYR A 86 1.63 -7.13 -10.97
C TYR A 86 2.41 -6.03 -11.69
#